data_AF-A0A074ZBL1-F1
#
_entry.id   AF-A0A074ZBL1-F1
#
_cell.length_a   1.000
_cell.length_b   1.000
_cell.length_c   1.000
_cell.angle_alpha   90.00
_cell.angle_beta   90.00
_cell.angle_gamma   90.00
#
_symmetry.space_group_name_H-M   'P 1'
#
loop_
_entity.id
_entity.type
_entity.pdbx_description
1 polymer ?
#
loop_
_entity_poly.entity_id
_entity_poly.type
_entity_poly.pdbx_seq_one_letter_code
_entity_poly.pdbx_strand_id
1 'polypeptide(L)'
;MLPDNIVKSMTHQVATRIVSTTVIRNTSNLNQTDMQPETVEKAVLVSVDSTNVLGLIVFSIAFGLCIGQIGERGKVVVEFFRAVEEVVMKLIYIIMWYAPLGIFFLVMGKILELPDLLGAIRGLGLFMATVTAGLIIHLFIILTLIYLAMTRKNPYTLFGAMLPAFFTALGTASSSATLPITFRCLEERLQIDTRVTRFVLPIGATMNMDGTALYEAVASIFIAQVNDFNLDIGQLVTISVTATLAAIGAASVPGAGLVTMVLVLTSVGLPVNDISLVLAVDWLLDRFRTAVNVMGDSFGAGIVAHLCRKELAENPATSKSSVNAATAFEGVIYRLNSDMELKRYENADETETRNF
;
A
#
# COMPACT_ATOMS: atom_id res chain seq x y z
N MET A 1 -12.03 11.70 1.22
CA MET A 1 -12.87 10.64 0.60
C MET A 1 -13.68 11.16 -0.58
N LEU A 2 -14.40 12.28 -0.46
CA LEU A 2 -15.07 12.90 -1.61
C LEU A 2 -14.17 14.04 -2.12
N PRO A 3 -13.53 13.89 -3.28
CA PRO A 3 -12.66 14.94 -3.81
C PRO A 3 -13.47 16.08 -4.41
N ASP A 4 -13.07 17.33 -4.12
CA ASP A 4 -13.65 18.52 -4.75
C ASP A 4 -13.43 18.54 -6.27
N ASN A 5 -12.33 17.92 -6.73
CA ASN A 5 -11.98 17.79 -8.13
C ASN A 5 -11.17 16.51 -8.37
N ILE A 6 -11.63 15.67 -9.30
CA ILE A 6 -11.00 14.38 -9.63
C ILE A 6 -9.63 14.56 -10.29
N VAL A 7 -9.50 15.52 -11.20
CA VAL A 7 -8.22 15.80 -11.88
C VAL A 7 -7.19 16.28 -10.86
N LYS A 8 -7.58 17.19 -9.97
CA LYS A 8 -6.70 17.66 -8.88
C LYS A 8 -6.29 16.51 -7.95
N SER A 9 -7.18 15.53 -7.73
CA SER A 9 -6.93 14.39 -6.85
C SER A 9 -5.88 13.41 -7.38
N MET A 10 -5.55 13.47 -8.67
CA MET A 10 -4.46 12.68 -9.24
C MET A 10 -3.08 13.13 -8.74
N THR A 11 -2.94 14.41 -8.38
CA THR A 11 -1.65 15.02 -8.00
C THR A 11 -1.64 15.64 -6.60
N HIS A 12 -2.81 15.94 -6.03
CA HIS A 12 -2.91 16.60 -4.72
C HIS A 12 -3.89 15.89 -3.77
N GLN A 13 -3.58 15.96 -2.48
CA GLN A 13 -4.47 15.58 -1.39
C GLN A 13 -4.81 16.79 -0.51
N VAL A 14 -5.91 16.68 0.23
CA VAL A 14 -6.33 17.72 1.18
C VAL A 14 -5.81 17.34 2.57
N ALA A 15 -5.10 18.28 3.20
CA ALA A 15 -4.68 18.17 4.59
C ALA A 15 -5.18 19.38 5.39
N THR A 16 -5.35 19.21 6.69
CA THR A 16 -5.68 20.33 7.59
C THR A 16 -4.40 20.84 8.22
N ARG A 17 -4.14 22.14 8.10
CA ARG A 17 -3.02 22.83 8.76
C ARG A 17 -3.58 23.80 9.79
N ILE A 18 -3.05 23.74 11.01
CA ILE A 18 -3.35 24.70 12.06
C ILE A 18 -2.47 25.93 11.83
N VAL A 19 -3.10 27.11 11.71
CA VAL A 19 -2.43 28.39 11.52
C VAL A 19 -2.82 29.32 12.67
N SER A 20 -1.83 29.82 13.40
CA SER A 20 -2.03 30.84 14.44
C SER A 20 -2.28 32.19 13.77
N THR A 21 -3.49 32.72 13.93
CA THR A 21 -3.85 34.06 13.45
C THR A 21 -4.04 34.97 14.64
N THR A 22 -3.34 36.11 14.67
CA THR A 22 -3.59 37.14 15.68
C THR A 22 -4.87 37.88 15.31
N VAL A 23 -5.90 37.74 16.15
CA VAL A 23 -7.16 38.45 16.03
C VAL A 23 -7.18 39.57 17.08
N ILE A 24 -7.47 40.79 16.67
CA ILE A 24 -7.64 41.90 17.61
C ILE A 24 -9.10 41.91 18.05
N ARG A 25 -9.36 41.53 19.30
CA ARG A 25 -10.71 41.53 19.86
C ARG A 25 -10.97 42.89 20.50
N ASN A 26 -11.95 43.62 19.99
CA ASN A 26 -12.33 44.90 20.58
C ASN A 26 -13.30 44.64 21.72
N THR A 27 -12.83 44.77 22.97
CA THR A 27 -13.69 44.61 24.15
C THR A 27 -14.15 46.01 24.58
N SER A 28 -15.33 46.42 24.13
CA SER A 28 -15.91 47.69 24.55
C SER A 28 -16.55 47.53 25.94
N ASN A 29 -15.82 47.88 26.99
CA ASN A 29 -16.43 48.19 28.29
C ASN A 29 -16.72 49.70 28.32
N LEU A 30 -17.80 50.10 29.00
CA LEU A 30 -18.46 51.42 28.95
C LEU A 30 -17.58 52.68 29.07
N ASN A 31 -16.27 52.59 29.36
CA ASN A 31 -15.33 53.72 29.41
C ASN A 31 -13.91 53.43 28.86
N GLN A 32 -13.63 52.26 28.27
CA GLN A 32 -12.28 51.96 27.78
C GLN A 32 -12.32 50.92 26.64
N THR A 33 -11.73 51.26 25.49
CA THR A 33 -11.43 50.32 24.41
C THR A 33 -10.04 49.75 24.66
N ASP A 34 -9.97 48.50 25.13
CA ASP A 34 -8.71 47.77 25.22
C ASP A 34 -8.59 46.82 24.02
N MET A 35 -7.55 47.02 23.20
CA MET A 35 -7.26 46.23 22.01
C MET A 35 -6.15 45.25 22.34
N GLN A 36 -6.52 44.09 22.89
CA GLN A 36 -5.58 43.02 23.18
C GLN A 36 -5.45 42.10 21.96
N PRO A 37 -4.23 41.87 21.43
CA PRO A 37 -4.01 40.86 20.40
C PRO A 37 -4.20 39.47 21.02
N GLU A 38 -5.22 38.74 20.57
CA GLU A 38 -5.49 37.36 20.96
C GLU A 38 -5.01 36.43 19.84
N THR A 39 -4.08 35.52 20.13
CA THR A 39 -3.64 34.52 19.16
C THR A 39 -4.66 33.39 19.12
N VAL A 40 -5.38 33.27 18.00
CA VAL A 40 -6.38 32.22 17.77
C VAL A 40 -5.83 31.21 16.79
N GLU A 41 -5.88 29.93 17.15
CA GLU A 41 -5.56 28.84 16.23
C GLU A 41 -6.76 28.56 15.32
N LYS A 42 -6.53 28.64 14.00
CA LYS A 42 -7.55 28.32 12.99
C LYS A 42 -7.09 27.13 12.15
N ALA A 43 -7.96 26.14 12.04
CA ALA A 43 -7.80 25.05 11.09
C ALA A 43 -8.09 25.55 9.67
N VAL A 44 -7.13 25.42 8.77
CA VAL A 44 -7.25 25.79 7.36
C VAL A 44 -6.96 24.57 6.50
N LEU A 45 -7.78 24.34 5.46
CA LEU A 45 -7.55 23.29 4.48
C LEU A 45 -6.43 23.72 3.54
N VAL A 46 -5.42 22.87 3.38
CA VAL A 46 -4.30 23.06 2.47
C VAL A 46 -4.21 21.89 1.49
N SER A 47 -3.76 22.19 0.28
CA SER A 47 -3.47 21.19 -0.73
C SER A 47 -2.01 20.74 -0.55
N VAL A 48 -1.78 19.44 -0.46
CA VAL A 48 -0.45 18.83 -0.34
C VAL A 48 -0.16 18.02 -1.60
N ASP A 49 1.09 18.04 -2.05
CA ASP A 49 1.56 17.31 -3.23
C ASP A 49 1.64 15.80 -2.93
N SER A 50 0.54 15.10 -3.20
CA SER A 50 0.47 13.65 -3.21
C SER A 50 -0.87 13.21 -3.81
N THR A 51 -0.95 11.98 -4.30
CA THR A 51 -2.18 11.46 -4.90
C THR A 51 -3.22 11.10 -3.83
N ASN A 52 -4.46 11.58 -4.00
CA ASN A 52 -5.60 11.20 -3.15
C ASN A 52 -6.20 9.86 -3.62
N VAL A 53 -5.48 8.76 -3.37
CA VAL A 53 -5.85 7.41 -3.82
C VAL A 53 -7.24 7.00 -3.30
N LEU A 54 -7.53 7.24 -2.02
CA LEU A 54 -8.81 6.90 -1.42
C LEU A 54 -9.99 7.61 -2.11
N GLY A 55 -9.83 8.90 -2.43
CA GLY A 55 -10.86 9.64 -3.15
C GLY A 55 -11.10 9.13 -4.57
N LEU A 56 -10.02 8.74 -5.25
CA LEU A 56 -10.10 8.14 -6.59
C LEU A 56 -10.79 6.76 -6.54
N ILE A 57 -10.55 5.94 -5.50
CA ILE A 57 -11.23 4.66 -5.30
C ILE A 57 -12.72 4.86 -5.10
N VAL A 58 -13.12 5.72 -4.16
CA VAL A 58 -14.54 5.99 -3.85
C VAL A 58 -15.26 6.49 -5.11
N PHE A 59 -14.66 7.43 -5.84
CA PHE A 59 -15.20 7.91 -7.11
C PHE A 59 -15.31 6.78 -8.15
N SER A 60 -14.28 5.97 -8.33
CA SER A 60 -14.25 4.90 -9.32
C SER A 60 -15.28 3.81 -9.04
N ILE A 61 -15.50 3.45 -7.78
CA ILE A 61 -16.55 2.51 -7.37
C ILE A 61 -17.94 3.09 -7.69
N ALA A 62 -18.22 4.33 -7.26
CA ALA A 62 -19.49 4.98 -7.52
C ALA A 62 -19.77 5.11 -9.02
N PHE A 63 -18.75 5.54 -9.79
CA PHE A 63 -18.82 5.68 -11.24
C PHE A 63 -19.04 4.33 -11.94
N GLY A 64 -18.32 3.28 -11.52
CA GLY A 64 -18.48 1.92 -12.03
C GLY A 64 -19.88 1.35 -11.77
N LEU A 65 -20.43 1.58 -10.57
CA LEU A 65 -21.81 1.20 -10.23
C LEU A 65 -22.83 1.94 -11.12
N CYS A 66 -22.67 3.24 -11.32
CA CYS A 66 -23.54 4.02 -12.20
C CYS A 66 -23.48 3.52 -13.65
N ILE A 67 -22.29 3.26 -14.20
CA ILE A 67 -22.15 2.72 -15.56
C ILE A 67 -22.82 1.35 -15.68
N GLY A 68 -22.65 0.48 -14.67
CA GLY A 68 -23.27 -0.84 -14.64
C GLY A 68 -24.80 -0.78 -14.68
N GLN A 69 -25.41 0.26 -14.08
CA GLN A 69 -26.85 0.48 -14.08
C GLN A 69 -27.42 1.05 -15.38
N ILE A 70 -26.59 1.70 -16.22
CA ILE A 70 -27.02 2.30 -17.49
C ILE A 70 -27.31 1.24 -18.58
N GLY A 71 -26.93 -0.02 -18.36
CA GLY A 71 -27.22 -1.14 -19.26
C GLY A 71 -26.39 -1.07 -20.55
N GLU A 72 -27.03 -1.24 -21.72
CA GLU A 72 -26.31 -1.36 -23.00
C GLU A 72 -25.46 -0.14 -23.35
N ARG A 73 -25.94 1.08 -23.06
CA ARG A 73 -25.18 2.31 -23.34
C ARG A 73 -23.89 2.40 -22.52
N GLY A 74 -23.88 1.79 -21.33
CA GLY A 74 -22.71 1.74 -20.46
C GLY A 74 -21.62 0.80 -20.98
N LYS A 75 -21.96 -0.19 -21.82
CA LYS A 75 -21.02 -1.21 -22.31
C LYS A 75 -19.80 -0.59 -23.02
N VAL A 76 -19.99 0.45 -23.83
CA VAL A 76 -18.90 1.12 -24.54
C VAL A 76 -17.86 1.69 -23.57
N VAL A 77 -18.32 2.27 -22.46
CA VAL A 77 -17.45 2.85 -21.44
C VAL A 77 -16.74 1.74 -20.66
N VAL A 78 -17.43 0.65 -20.33
CA VAL A 78 -16.83 -0.52 -19.68
C VAL A 78 -15.73 -1.13 -20.55
N GLU A 79 -15.98 -1.33 -21.84
CA GLU A 79 -14.99 -1.87 -22.78
C GLU A 79 -13.79 -0.94 -22.97
N PHE A 80 -14.01 0.38 -22.98
CA PHE A 80 -12.93 1.36 -22.97
C PHE A 80 -12.01 1.18 -21.75
N PHE A 81 -12.58 1.13 -20.53
CA PHE A 81 -11.77 0.94 -19.32
C PHE A 81 -11.10 -0.44 -19.26
N ARG A 82 -11.72 -1.48 -19.81
CA ARG A 82 -11.09 -2.80 -19.96
C ARG A 82 -9.86 -2.75 -20.87
N ALA A 83 -9.96 -2.07 -22.01
CA ALA A 83 -8.82 -1.92 -22.92
C ALA A 83 -7.68 -1.12 -22.28
N VAL A 84 -8.01 -0.02 -21.58
CA VAL A 84 -7.01 0.77 -20.84
C VAL A 84 -6.33 -0.07 -19.76
N GLU A 85 -7.10 -0.86 -19.01
CA GLU A 85 -6.56 -1.75 -17.99
C GLU A 85 -5.60 -2.80 -18.58
N GLU A 86 -5.96 -3.43 -19.71
CA GLU A 86 -5.06 -4.39 -20.37
C GLU A 86 -3.74 -3.74 -20.81
N VAL A 87 -3.79 -2.50 -21.31
CA VAL A 87 -2.60 -1.72 -21.67
C VAL A 87 -1.74 -1.41 -20.44
N VAL A 88 -2.36 -1.00 -19.33
CA VAL A 88 -1.65 -0.74 -18.07
C VAL A 88 -0.96 -2.01 -17.56
N MET A 89 -1.64 -3.16 -17.62
CA MET A 89 -1.02 -4.44 -17.26
C MET A 89 0.19 -4.79 -18.13
N LYS A 90 0.13 -4.51 -19.45
CA LYS A 90 1.30 -4.66 -20.35
C LYS A 90 2.48 -3.79 -19.93
N LEU A 91 2.24 -2.55 -19.54
CA LEU A 91 3.30 -1.65 -19.03
C LEU A 91 3.91 -2.18 -17.72
N ILE A 92 3.07 -2.74 -16.85
CA ILE A 92 3.51 -3.33 -15.58
C ILE A 92 4.50 -4.50 -15.81
N TYR A 93 4.26 -5.35 -16.82
CA TYR A 93 5.20 -6.43 -17.15
C TYR A 93 6.59 -5.90 -17.50
N ILE A 94 6.66 -4.80 -18.25
CA ILE A 94 7.93 -4.17 -18.64
C ILE A 94 8.67 -3.66 -17.39
N ILE A 95 7.97 -2.94 -16.50
CA ILE A 95 8.57 -2.41 -15.26
C ILE A 95 9.09 -3.54 -14.36
N MET A 96 8.39 -4.67 -14.32
CA MET A 96 8.77 -5.81 -13.49
C MET A 96 10.12 -6.43 -13.88
N TRP A 97 10.53 -6.33 -15.14
CA TRP A 97 11.88 -6.75 -15.57
C TRP A 97 12.98 -5.88 -14.95
N TYR A 98 12.71 -4.60 -14.71
CA TYR A 98 13.64 -3.67 -14.06
C TYR A 98 13.58 -3.72 -12.53
N ALA A 99 12.50 -4.29 -11.96
CA ALA A 99 12.25 -4.28 -10.52
C ALA A 99 13.38 -4.90 -9.68
N PRO A 100 14.01 -6.05 -10.03
CA PRO A 100 15.10 -6.62 -9.23
C PRO A 100 16.29 -5.67 -9.08
N LEU A 101 16.65 -4.98 -10.17
CA LEU A 101 17.74 -4.01 -10.17
C LEU A 101 17.38 -2.78 -9.33
N GLY A 102 16.16 -2.26 -9.49
CA GLY A 102 15.66 -1.14 -8.69
C GLY A 102 15.63 -1.44 -7.19
N ILE A 103 15.11 -2.61 -6.81
CA ILE A 103 15.04 -3.06 -5.41
C ILE A 103 16.44 -3.17 -4.80
N PHE A 104 17.41 -3.71 -5.54
CA PHE A 104 18.79 -3.81 -5.07
C PHE A 104 19.36 -2.45 -4.67
N PHE A 105 19.24 -1.44 -5.55
CA PHE A 105 19.71 -0.09 -5.26
C PHE A 105 18.89 0.63 -4.17
N LEU A 106 17.58 0.40 -4.10
CA LEU A 106 16.72 0.97 -3.04
C LEU A 106 17.07 0.44 -1.66
N VAL A 107 17.42 -0.84 -1.54
CA VAL A 107 17.86 -1.45 -0.27
C VAL A 107 19.27 -0.94 0.06
N MET A 108 20.20 -0.99 -0.89
CA MET A 108 21.59 -0.57 -0.68
C MET A 108 21.69 0.91 -0.31
N GLY A 109 20.96 1.80 -1.00
CA GLY A 109 20.97 3.23 -0.74
C GLY A 109 20.52 3.57 0.68
N LYS A 110 19.48 2.88 1.19
CA LYS A 110 19.02 3.09 2.56
C LYS A 110 19.96 2.56 3.63
N ILE A 111 20.69 1.49 3.36
CA ILE A 111 21.72 1.01 4.29
C ILE A 111 22.87 2.03 4.41
N LEU A 112 23.23 2.71 3.31
CA LEU A 112 24.31 3.71 3.28
C LEU A 112 23.95 5.03 3.96
N GLU A 113 22.66 5.38 4.06
CA GLU A 113 22.19 6.60 4.74
C GLU A 113 22.30 6.52 6.27
N LEU A 114 22.64 5.36 6.85
CA LEU A 114 22.62 5.12 8.29
C LEU A 114 24.01 5.28 8.91
N PRO A 115 24.28 6.36 9.68
CA PRO A 115 25.59 6.62 10.26
C PRO A 115 25.92 5.72 11.46
N ASP A 116 24.92 5.22 12.21
CA ASP A 116 25.13 4.30 13.34
C ASP A 116 23.99 3.29 13.51
N LEU A 117 24.05 2.21 12.72
CA LEU A 117 23.11 1.09 12.80
C LEU A 117 23.19 0.37 14.16
N LEU A 118 24.38 0.30 14.77
CA LEU A 118 24.63 -0.52 15.95
C LEU A 118 24.15 0.17 17.24
N GLY A 119 24.27 1.50 17.32
CA GLY A 119 23.72 2.31 18.40
C GLY A 119 22.18 2.32 18.40
N ALA A 120 21.56 2.46 17.22
CA ALA A 120 20.10 2.40 17.07
C ALA A 120 19.53 1.05 17.52
N ILE A 121 20.17 -0.06 17.13
CA ILE A 121 19.77 -1.41 17.54
C ILE A 121 19.98 -1.63 19.05
N ARG A 122 21.01 -1.06 19.67
CA ARG A 122 21.23 -1.21 21.13
C ARG A 122 20.20 -0.46 21.97
N GLY A 123 19.79 0.73 21.55
CA GLY A 123 18.82 1.57 22.28
C GLY A 123 17.36 1.13 22.08
N LEU A 124 17.00 0.71 20.86
CA LEU A 124 15.62 0.37 20.48
C LEU A 124 15.42 -1.10 20.08
N GLY A 125 16.43 -1.96 20.28
CA GLY A 125 16.40 -3.34 19.79
C GLY A 125 15.23 -4.17 20.31
N LEU A 126 14.87 -4.00 21.59
CA LEU A 126 13.71 -4.69 22.18
C LEU A 126 12.39 -4.22 21.52
N PHE A 127 12.25 -2.92 21.28
CA PHE A 127 11.09 -2.38 20.56
C PHE A 127 11.01 -2.95 19.14
N MET A 128 12.12 -2.93 18.39
CA MET A 128 12.18 -3.48 17.03
C MET A 128 11.87 -4.99 17.01
N ALA A 129 12.40 -5.74 17.97
CA ALA A 129 12.14 -7.16 18.11
C ALA A 129 10.67 -7.44 18.38
N THR A 130 10.02 -6.67 19.26
CA THR A 130 8.59 -6.80 19.56
C THR A 130 7.72 -6.54 18.33
N VAL A 131 7.96 -5.44 17.60
CA VAL A 131 7.23 -5.14 16.37
C VAL A 131 7.44 -6.26 15.34
N THR A 132 8.69 -6.63 15.09
CA THR A 132 9.02 -7.65 14.08
C THR A 132 8.43 -9.01 14.43
N ALA A 133 8.51 -9.43 15.69
CA ALA A 133 7.90 -10.66 16.17
C ALA A 133 6.38 -10.62 16.03
N GLY A 134 5.74 -9.50 16.39
CA GLY A 134 4.30 -9.30 16.20
C GLY A 134 3.88 -9.43 14.74
N LEU A 135 4.62 -8.80 13.81
CA LEU A 135 4.38 -8.90 12.37
C LEU A 135 4.56 -10.32 11.84
N ILE A 136 5.60 -11.05 12.28
CA ILE A 136 5.84 -12.45 11.91
C ILE A 136 4.72 -13.34 12.43
N ILE A 137 4.32 -13.19 13.69
CA ILE A 137 3.21 -13.95 14.28
C ILE A 137 1.92 -13.65 13.52
N HIS A 138 1.63 -12.39 13.24
CA HIS A 138 0.43 -12.00 12.50
C HIS A 138 0.42 -12.61 11.09
N LEU A 139 1.51 -12.51 10.34
CA LEU A 139 1.61 -13.02 8.98
C LEU A 139 1.57 -14.55 8.90
N PHE A 140 2.39 -15.24 9.70
CA PHE A 140 2.57 -16.70 9.57
C PHE A 140 1.60 -17.52 10.41
N ILE A 141 0.98 -16.94 11.43
CA ILE A 141 0.04 -17.64 12.32
C ILE A 141 -1.38 -17.08 12.14
N ILE A 142 -1.60 -15.79 12.37
CA ILE A 142 -2.98 -15.25 12.38
C ILE A 142 -3.61 -15.28 10.97
N LEU A 143 -2.95 -14.69 9.97
CA LEU A 143 -3.48 -14.65 8.61
C LEU A 143 -3.58 -16.04 7.98
N THR A 144 -2.61 -16.92 8.23
CA THR A 144 -2.64 -18.30 7.71
C THR A 144 -3.76 -19.12 8.34
N LEU A 145 -4.02 -18.98 9.65
CA LEU A 145 -5.12 -19.64 10.34
C LEU A 145 -6.47 -19.13 9.85
N ILE A 146 -6.62 -17.82 9.66
CA ILE A 146 -7.86 -17.23 9.11
C ILE A 146 -8.10 -17.78 7.70
N TYR A 147 -7.07 -17.77 6.84
CA TYR A 147 -7.17 -18.30 5.48
C TYR A 147 -7.53 -19.79 5.47
N LEU A 148 -6.88 -20.60 6.32
CA LEU A 148 -7.16 -22.02 6.44
C LEU A 148 -8.58 -22.29 6.96
N ALA A 149 -9.03 -21.54 7.97
CA ALA A 149 -10.36 -21.68 8.54
C ALA A 149 -11.47 -21.35 7.51
N MET A 150 -11.27 -20.31 6.71
CA MET A 150 -12.26 -19.83 5.74
C MET A 150 -12.25 -20.63 4.44
N THR A 151 -11.07 -20.97 3.91
CA THR A 151 -10.94 -21.59 2.58
C THR A 151 -10.71 -23.09 2.62
N ARG A 152 -10.25 -23.63 3.76
CA ARG A 152 -9.78 -25.01 3.93
C ARG A 152 -8.72 -25.43 2.91
N LYS A 153 -7.96 -24.47 2.38
CA LYS A 153 -6.84 -24.67 1.46
C LYS A 153 -5.51 -24.38 2.14
N ASN A 154 -4.42 -24.91 1.57
CA ASN A 154 -3.08 -24.66 2.07
C ASN A 154 -2.68 -23.17 1.90
N PRO A 155 -2.46 -22.41 2.99
CA PRO A 155 -2.07 -21.00 2.92
C PRO A 155 -0.66 -20.80 2.35
N TYR A 156 0.23 -21.78 2.48
CA TYR A 156 1.62 -21.65 2.02
C TYR A 156 1.75 -21.65 0.50
N THR A 157 0.76 -22.20 -0.22
CA THR A 157 0.70 -22.09 -1.68
C THR A 157 0.49 -20.63 -2.11
N LEU A 158 -0.41 -19.91 -1.42
CA LEU A 158 -0.61 -18.48 -1.63
C LEU A 158 0.67 -17.71 -1.28
N PHE A 159 1.25 -18.00 -0.11
CA PHE A 159 2.49 -17.36 0.32
C PHE A 159 3.63 -17.49 -0.70
N GLY A 160 3.88 -18.71 -1.18
CA GLY A 160 4.93 -18.98 -2.17
C GLY A 160 4.73 -18.24 -3.49
N ALA A 161 3.48 -18.13 -3.96
CA ALA A 161 3.16 -17.37 -5.17
C ALA A 161 3.38 -15.86 -5.01
N MET A 162 3.17 -15.34 -3.80
CA MET A 162 3.29 -13.91 -3.46
C MET A 162 4.72 -13.45 -3.14
N LEU A 163 5.71 -14.35 -3.07
CA LEU A 163 7.10 -13.98 -2.75
C LEU A 163 7.67 -12.79 -3.56
N PRO A 164 7.45 -12.66 -4.89
CA PRO A 164 7.95 -11.50 -5.63
C PRO A 164 7.36 -10.18 -5.14
N ALA A 165 6.06 -10.15 -4.85
CA ALA A 165 5.39 -8.96 -4.31
C ALA A 165 5.90 -8.67 -2.89
N PHE A 166 6.06 -9.71 -2.06
CA PHE A 166 6.61 -9.58 -0.71
C PHE A 166 7.99 -8.92 -0.70
N PHE A 167 8.93 -9.41 -1.51
CA PHE A 167 10.27 -8.81 -1.58
C PHE A 167 10.27 -7.42 -2.21
N THR A 168 9.36 -7.16 -3.17
CA THR A 168 9.22 -5.82 -3.72
C THR A 168 8.67 -4.85 -2.68
N ALA A 169 7.73 -5.28 -1.85
CA ALA A 169 7.17 -4.47 -0.77
C ALA A 169 8.21 -4.18 0.31
N LEU A 170 9.02 -5.19 0.64
CA LEU A 170 10.18 -5.02 1.52
C LEU A 170 11.21 -4.04 0.93
N GLY A 171 11.41 -4.05 -0.38
CA GLY A 171 12.35 -3.19 -1.09
C GLY A 171 11.90 -1.74 -1.26
N THR A 172 10.62 -1.54 -1.57
CA THR A 172 10.03 -0.22 -1.89
C THR A 172 9.42 0.49 -0.69
N ALA A 173 9.03 -0.25 0.36
CA ALA A 173 8.26 0.26 1.51
C ALA A 173 6.95 0.97 1.10
N SER A 174 6.34 0.59 -0.03
CA SER A 174 5.05 1.14 -0.46
C SER A 174 4.11 0.07 -1.03
N SER A 175 2.95 -0.10 -0.38
CA SER A 175 1.91 -1.03 -0.84
C SER A 175 1.40 -0.63 -2.23
N SER A 176 1.16 0.67 -2.47
CA SER A 176 0.70 1.14 -3.78
C SER A 176 1.74 0.95 -4.89
N ALA A 177 3.03 1.09 -4.60
CA ALA A 177 4.07 0.84 -5.59
C ALA A 177 4.17 -0.65 -5.97
N THR A 178 3.78 -1.54 -5.05
CA THR A 178 3.84 -3.00 -5.25
C THR A 178 2.58 -3.60 -5.84
N LEU A 179 1.47 -2.87 -5.79
CA LEU A 179 0.15 -3.29 -6.25
C LEU A 179 0.16 -3.95 -7.65
N PRO A 180 0.90 -3.42 -8.65
CA PRO A 180 1.04 -4.07 -9.96
C PRO A 180 1.59 -5.51 -9.91
N ILE A 181 2.58 -5.77 -9.05
CA ILE A 181 3.21 -7.09 -8.90
C ILE A 181 2.26 -8.02 -8.14
N THR A 182 1.54 -7.47 -7.14
CA THR A 182 0.50 -8.18 -6.39
C THR A 182 -0.59 -8.70 -7.32
N PHE A 183 -1.10 -7.86 -8.25
CA PHE A 183 -2.06 -8.27 -9.27
C PHE A 183 -1.57 -9.49 -10.05
N ARG A 184 -0.36 -9.40 -10.61
CA ARG A 184 0.23 -10.50 -11.39
C ARG A 184 0.37 -11.79 -10.59
N CYS A 185 0.87 -11.70 -9.35
CA CYS A 185 1.04 -12.88 -8.49
C CYS A 185 -0.31 -13.57 -8.23
N LEU A 186 -1.38 -12.82 -7.98
CA LEU A 186 -2.70 -13.40 -7.72
C LEU A 186 -3.40 -13.91 -8.99
N GLU A 187 -3.35 -13.14 -10.08
CA GLU A 187 -4.05 -13.47 -11.32
C GLU A 187 -3.33 -14.53 -12.14
N GLU A 188 -2.00 -14.46 -12.28
CA GLU A 188 -1.25 -15.40 -13.13
C GLU A 188 -0.78 -16.63 -12.37
N ARG A 189 -0.25 -16.48 -11.14
CA ARG A 189 0.34 -17.61 -10.42
C ARG A 189 -0.70 -18.39 -9.62
N LEU A 190 -1.68 -17.70 -9.03
CA LEU A 190 -2.75 -18.33 -8.25
C LEU A 190 -4.07 -18.46 -9.00
N GLN A 191 -4.20 -17.87 -10.19
CA GLN A 191 -5.39 -17.96 -11.04
C GLN A 191 -6.66 -17.49 -10.30
N ILE A 192 -6.52 -16.45 -9.49
CA ILE A 192 -7.66 -15.78 -8.85
C ILE A 192 -8.39 -14.94 -9.91
N ASP A 193 -9.72 -14.97 -9.86
CA ASP A 193 -10.58 -14.23 -10.79
C ASP A 193 -10.28 -12.72 -10.74
N THR A 194 -10.03 -12.12 -11.91
CA THR A 194 -9.63 -10.72 -12.05
C THR A 194 -10.69 -9.75 -11.52
N ARG A 195 -11.96 -10.16 -11.47
CA ARG A 195 -13.04 -9.35 -10.89
C ARG A 195 -12.87 -9.17 -9.39
N VAL A 196 -12.33 -10.18 -8.70
CA VAL A 196 -12.09 -10.12 -7.26
C VAL A 196 -10.83 -9.31 -6.98
N THR A 197 -9.72 -9.60 -7.65
CA THR A 197 -8.44 -8.89 -7.44
C THR A 197 -8.59 -7.40 -7.70
N ARG A 198 -9.25 -7.00 -8.79
CA ARG A 198 -9.45 -5.58 -9.18
C ARG A 198 -10.37 -4.81 -8.25
N PHE A 199 -11.19 -5.51 -7.49
CA PHE A 199 -12.02 -4.91 -6.46
C PHE A 199 -11.30 -4.85 -5.11
N VAL A 200 -10.74 -5.99 -4.67
CA VAL A 200 -10.18 -6.15 -3.32
C VAL A 200 -8.85 -5.43 -3.16
N LEU A 201 -7.91 -5.57 -4.10
CA LEU A 201 -6.54 -5.08 -3.89
C LEU A 201 -6.42 -3.56 -3.85
N PRO A 202 -7.09 -2.76 -4.70
CA PRO A 202 -7.02 -1.31 -4.60
C PRO A 202 -7.59 -0.78 -3.27
N ILE A 203 -8.67 -1.40 -2.79
CA ILE A 203 -9.29 -1.07 -1.50
C ILE A 203 -8.35 -1.49 -0.35
N GLY A 204 -7.83 -2.72 -0.40
CA GLY A 204 -6.91 -3.27 0.59
C GLY A 204 -5.64 -2.43 0.75
N ALA A 205 -5.00 -2.08 -0.37
CA ALA A 205 -3.76 -1.31 -0.37
C ALA A 205 -3.87 0.05 0.35
N THR A 206 -5.08 0.59 0.52
CA THR A 206 -5.34 1.84 1.23
C THR A 206 -5.97 1.62 2.61
N MET A 207 -6.86 0.65 2.78
CA MET A 207 -7.66 0.51 4.01
C MET A 207 -7.21 -0.63 4.92
N ASN A 208 -6.56 -1.66 4.38
CA ASN A 208 -6.16 -2.87 5.11
C ASN A 208 -4.66 -2.80 5.47
N MET A 209 -4.35 -2.00 6.50
CA MET A 209 -2.97 -1.77 6.94
C MET A 209 -2.68 -2.43 8.31
N ASP A 210 -2.79 -3.76 8.37
CA ASP A 210 -2.61 -4.55 9.61
C ASP A 210 -1.27 -4.28 10.30
N GLY A 211 -0.18 -4.23 9.53
CA GLY A 211 1.17 -3.95 10.03
C GLY A 211 1.32 -2.53 10.57
N THR A 212 0.61 -1.57 9.99
CA THR A 212 0.58 -0.17 10.47
C THR A 212 -0.14 -0.09 11.80
N ALA A 213 -1.32 -0.71 11.92
CA ALA A 213 -2.08 -0.76 13.18
C ALA A 213 -1.28 -1.44 14.31
N LEU A 214 -0.63 -2.57 14.00
CA LEU A 214 0.22 -3.28 14.97
C LEU A 214 1.37 -2.39 15.46
N TYR A 215 2.06 -1.74 14.54
CA TYR A 215 3.15 -0.84 14.88
C TYR A 215 2.68 0.36 15.72
N GLU A 216 1.58 0.99 15.34
CA GLU A 216 1.02 2.14 16.07
C GLU A 216 0.65 1.78 17.50
N ALA A 217 0.05 0.61 17.71
CA ALA A 217 -0.25 0.11 19.04
C ALA A 217 1.03 -0.14 19.86
N VAL A 218 2.01 -0.87 19.29
CA VAL A 218 3.26 -1.21 20.00
C VAL A 218 4.10 0.04 20.29
N ALA A 219 4.21 0.98 19.35
CA ALA A 219 4.95 2.22 19.53
C ALA A 219 4.31 3.13 20.57
N SER A 220 2.98 3.22 20.60
CA SER A 220 2.27 4.00 21.62
C SER A 220 2.49 3.45 23.02
N ILE A 221 2.43 2.13 23.18
CA ILE A 221 2.71 1.46 24.46
C ILE A 221 4.18 1.64 24.85
N PHE A 222 5.10 1.54 23.89
CA PHE A 222 6.53 1.77 24.13
C PHE A 222 6.81 3.20 24.60
N ILE A 223 6.23 4.21 23.94
CA ILE A 223 6.38 5.62 24.34
C ILE A 223 5.81 5.85 25.74
N ALA A 224 4.67 5.24 26.07
CA ALA A 224 4.12 5.30 27.44
C ALA A 224 5.12 4.72 28.46
N GLN A 225 5.73 3.57 28.16
CA GLN A 225 6.72 2.94 29.04
C GLN A 225 7.98 3.79 29.22
N VAL A 226 8.48 4.43 28.16
CA VAL A 226 9.65 5.32 28.24
C VAL A 226 9.38 6.55 29.10
N ASN A 227 8.12 7.00 29.14
CA ASN A 227 7.69 8.15 29.95
C ASN A 227 7.21 7.76 31.36
N ASP A 228 7.40 6.51 31.79
CA ASP A 228 6.85 5.96 33.04
C ASP A 228 5.34 6.22 33.20
N PHE A 229 4.64 6.29 32.07
CA PHE A 229 3.20 6.52 32.00
C PHE A 229 2.46 5.19 32.12
N ASN A 230 1.78 4.98 33.26
CA ASN A 230 0.97 3.79 33.48
C ASN A 230 -0.34 3.86 32.68
N LEU A 231 -0.43 3.04 31.63
CA LEU A 231 -1.65 2.90 30.84
C LEU A 231 -2.70 2.06 31.59
N ASP A 232 -3.88 2.62 31.78
CA ASP A 232 -5.06 1.85 32.23
C ASP A 232 -5.69 1.05 31.06
N ILE A 233 -6.51 0.07 31.39
CA ILE A 233 -7.27 -0.75 30.43
C ILE A 233 -8.07 0.12 29.46
N GLY A 234 -8.70 1.20 29.95
CA GLY A 234 -9.43 2.14 29.10
C GLY A 234 -8.55 2.79 28.02
N GLN A 235 -7.30 3.12 28.36
CA GLN A 235 -6.34 3.70 27.42
C GLN A 235 -5.81 2.64 26.45
N LEU A 236 -5.60 1.40 26.88
CA LEU A 236 -5.22 0.30 25.99
C LEU A 236 -6.31 0.02 24.93
N VAL A 237 -7.58 0.03 25.33
CA VAL A 237 -8.72 -0.08 24.39
C VAL A 237 -8.74 1.11 23.44
N THR A 238 -8.51 2.32 23.95
CA THR A 238 -8.44 3.54 23.13
C THR A 238 -7.33 3.46 22.10
N ILE A 239 -6.12 3.03 22.48
CA ILE A 239 -4.98 2.80 21.56
C ILE A 239 -5.38 1.77 20.49
N SER A 240 -5.99 0.65 20.87
CA SER A 240 -6.39 -0.39 19.92
C SER A 240 -7.39 0.11 18.88
N VAL A 241 -8.40 0.86 19.30
CA VAL A 241 -9.43 1.39 18.38
C VAL A 241 -8.84 2.50 17.51
N THR A 242 -8.10 3.42 18.11
CA THR A 242 -7.54 4.56 17.39
C THR A 242 -6.45 4.15 16.41
N ALA A 243 -5.56 3.21 16.76
CA ALA A 243 -4.59 2.63 15.83
C ALA A 243 -5.26 1.92 14.65
N THR A 244 -6.38 1.21 14.90
CA THR A 244 -7.15 0.58 13.82
C THR A 244 -7.73 1.62 12.86
N LEU A 245 -8.33 2.68 13.41
CA LEU A 245 -8.90 3.77 12.61
C LEU A 245 -7.84 4.60 11.89
N ALA A 246 -6.69 4.81 12.55
CA ALA A 246 -5.54 5.53 12.02
C ALA A 246 -4.91 4.76 10.85
N ALA A 247 -4.78 3.44 10.95
CA ALA A 247 -4.29 2.58 9.88
C ALA A 247 -5.17 2.62 8.61
N ILE A 248 -6.49 2.79 8.75
CA ILE A 248 -7.40 3.01 7.60
C ILE A 248 -7.13 4.36 6.91
N GLY A 249 -6.73 5.36 7.69
CA GLY A 249 -6.45 6.72 7.22
C GLY A 249 -5.01 6.94 6.75
N ALA A 250 -4.11 5.99 7.01
CA ALA A 250 -2.72 6.07 6.61
C ALA A 250 -2.59 5.96 5.08
N ALA A 251 -1.77 6.81 4.48
CA ALA A 251 -1.48 6.72 3.05
C ALA A 251 -0.57 5.52 2.76
N SER A 252 -0.71 4.91 1.58
CA SER A 252 0.04 3.70 1.17
C SER A 252 1.49 3.99 0.71
N VAL A 253 2.12 5.00 1.30
CA VAL A 253 3.43 5.55 0.93
C VAL A 253 4.41 5.47 2.11
N PRO A 254 5.72 5.45 1.84
CA PRO A 254 6.72 5.28 2.91
C PRO A 254 6.61 6.37 3.98
N GLY A 255 6.74 5.97 5.25
CA GLY A 255 6.71 6.88 6.40
C GLY A 255 5.33 7.46 6.75
N ALA A 256 4.26 7.09 6.05
CA ALA A 256 2.91 7.60 6.34
C ALA A 256 2.42 7.24 7.76
N GLY A 257 2.84 6.08 8.29
CA GLY A 257 2.47 5.61 9.63
C GLY A 257 2.93 6.51 10.78
N LEU A 258 3.94 7.35 10.56
CA LEU A 258 4.41 8.29 11.59
C LEU A 258 3.49 9.50 11.75
N VAL A 259 2.79 9.89 10.68
CA VAL A 259 1.82 10.99 10.71
C VAL A 259 0.58 10.55 11.48
N THR A 260 0.12 9.32 11.23
CA THR A 260 -1.05 8.74 11.90
C THR A 260 -0.77 8.37 13.36
N MET A 261 0.49 8.12 13.73
CA MET A 261 0.93 7.96 15.12
C MET A 261 0.54 9.16 16.01
N VAL A 262 0.59 10.39 15.47
CA VAL A 262 0.21 11.60 16.21
C VAL A 262 -1.22 11.49 16.73
N LEU A 263 -2.13 10.96 15.91
CA LEU A 263 -3.53 10.75 16.28
C LEU A 263 -3.65 9.74 17.44
N VAL A 264 -2.90 8.64 17.38
CA VAL A 264 -2.96 7.59 18.41
C VAL A 264 -2.41 8.11 19.73
N LEU A 265 -1.24 8.77 19.74
CA LEU A 265 -0.65 9.32 20.96
C LEU A 265 -1.51 10.40 21.61
N THR A 266 -2.02 11.33 20.80
CA THR A 266 -2.89 12.42 21.31
C THR A 266 -4.20 11.88 21.89
N SER A 267 -4.74 10.78 21.36
CA SER A 267 -5.98 10.17 21.87
C SER A 267 -5.90 9.69 23.31
N VAL A 268 -4.70 9.33 23.79
CA VAL A 268 -4.44 8.87 25.16
C VAL A 268 -3.63 9.86 25.99
N GLY A 269 -3.34 11.04 25.44
CA GLY A 269 -2.63 12.11 26.13
C GLY A 269 -1.12 11.92 26.24
N LEU A 270 -0.52 11.10 25.38
CA LEU A 270 0.93 10.89 25.35
C LEU A 270 1.66 12.01 24.57
N PRO A 271 2.90 12.34 24.97
CA PRO A 271 3.70 13.37 24.30
C PRO A 271 4.09 12.96 22.87
N VAL A 272 3.70 13.79 21.91
CA VAL A 272 3.95 13.56 20.47
C VAL A 272 5.44 13.75 20.09
N ASN A 273 6.18 14.54 20.88
CA ASN A 273 7.61 14.80 20.62
C ASN A 273 8.46 13.53 20.65
N ASP A 274 7.99 12.49 21.35
CA ASP A 274 8.69 11.22 21.51
C ASP A 274 8.55 10.28 20.31
N ILE A 275 7.76 10.64 19.29
CA ILE A 275 7.79 9.97 17.97
C ILE A 275 9.20 10.01 17.37
N SER A 276 9.97 11.06 17.67
CA SER A 276 11.36 11.18 17.22
C SER A 276 12.26 10.02 17.68
N LEU A 277 11.91 9.37 18.80
CA LEU A 277 12.65 8.21 19.32
C LEU A 277 12.52 7.00 18.38
N VAL A 278 11.32 6.74 17.86
CA VAL A 278 11.04 5.59 16.98
C VAL A 278 11.38 5.87 15.51
N LEU A 279 11.46 7.14 15.12
CA LEU A 279 11.82 7.58 13.76
C LEU A 279 13.15 6.97 13.28
N ALA A 280 14.13 6.84 14.18
CA ALA A 280 15.46 6.32 13.84
C ALA A 280 15.46 4.87 13.34
N VAL A 281 14.45 4.08 13.71
CA VAL A 281 14.31 2.66 13.32
C VAL A 281 13.14 2.41 12.36
N ASP A 282 12.30 3.43 12.12
CA ASP A 282 11.10 3.32 11.28
C ASP A 282 11.44 2.88 9.85
N TRP A 283 12.56 3.35 9.29
CA TRP A 283 12.99 3.01 7.93
C TRP A 283 13.07 1.49 7.67
N LEU A 284 13.36 0.69 8.70
CA LEU A 284 13.43 -0.76 8.63
C LEU A 284 12.08 -1.41 8.95
N LEU A 285 11.42 -0.96 10.02
CA LEU A 285 10.13 -1.49 10.43
C LEU A 285 9.06 -1.24 9.36
N ASP A 286 9.11 -0.11 8.66
CA ASP A 286 8.21 0.26 7.58
C ASP A 286 8.16 -0.76 6.45
N ARG A 287 9.33 -1.33 6.12
CA ARG A 287 9.46 -2.37 5.09
C ARG A 287 8.75 -3.65 5.50
N PHE A 288 8.90 -4.07 6.75
CA PHE A 288 8.19 -5.24 7.27
C PHE A 288 6.68 -4.99 7.36
N ARG A 289 6.26 -3.81 7.82
CA ARG A 289 4.83 -3.41 7.86
C ARG A 289 4.21 -3.49 6.47
N THR A 290 4.86 -2.88 5.49
CA THR A 290 4.39 -2.87 4.10
C THR A 290 4.27 -4.29 3.55
N ALA A 291 5.27 -5.14 3.79
CA ALA A 291 5.24 -6.51 3.33
C ALA A 291 4.09 -7.31 3.96
N VAL A 292 3.79 -7.11 5.25
CA VAL A 292 2.63 -7.73 5.91
C VAL A 292 1.31 -7.20 5.35
N ASN A 293 1.17 -5.90 5.12
CA ASN A 293 -0.05 -5.30 4.55
C ASN A 293 -0.37 -5.90 3.17
N VAL A 294 0.63 -5.96 2.27
CA VAL A 294 0.48 -6.55 0.93
C VAL A 294 0.08 -8.03 1.00
N MET A 295 0.64 -8.77 1.95
CA MET A 295 0.27 -10.17 2.17
C MET A 295 -1.15 -10.30 2.74
N GLY A 296 -1.56 -9.43 3.67
CA GLY A 296 -2.92 -9.36 4.20
C GLY A 296 -3.95 -9.17 3.09
N ASP A 297 -3.72 -8.21 2.19
CA ASP A 297 -4.57 -7.96 1.02
C ASP A 297 -4.68 -9.19 0.12
N SER A 298 -3.55 -9.91 -0.04
CA SER A 298 -3.47 -11.09 -0.88
C SER A 298 -4.24 -12.28 -0.29
N PHE A 299 -4.11 -12.52 1.02
CA PHE A 299 -4.92 -13.50 1.73
C PHE A 299 -6.41 -13.12 1.69
N GLY A 300 -6.74 -11.84 1.87
CA GLY A 300 -8.09 -11.31 1.76
C GLY A 300 -8.71 -11.58 0.38
N ALA A 301 -7.99 -11.27 -0.69
CA ALA A 301 -8.43 -11.56 -2.06
C ALA A 301 -8.68 -13.06 -2.28
N GLY A 302 -7.82 -13.93 -1.76
CA GLY A 302 -7.99 -15.38 -1.81
C GLY A 302 -9.23 -15.89 -1.04
N ILE A 303 -9.52 -15.31 0.13
CA ILE A 303 -10.71 -15.62 0.93
C ILE A 303 -11.97 -15.17 0.19
N VAL A 304 -12.02 -13.92 -0.27
CA VAL A 304 -13.17 -13.37 -1.01
C VAL A 304 -13.45 -14.20 -2.27
N ALA A 305 -12.40 -14.56 -3.02
CA ALA A 305 -12.55 -15.40 -4.21
C ALA A 305 -13.11 -16.80 -3.88
N HIS A 306 -12.75 -17.37 -2.73
CA HIS A 306 -13.31 -18.64 -2.28
C HIS A 306 -14.80 -18.51 -1.91
N LEU A 307 -15.16 -17.44 -1.18
CA LEU A 307 -16.53 -17.21 -0.72
C LEU A 307 -17.48 -16.87 -1.89
N CYS A 308 -17.04 -16.03 -2.82
CA CYS A 308 -17.83 -15.62 -3.99
C CYS A 308 -17.81 -16.63 -5.15
N ARG A 309 -17.24 -17.83 -4.98
CA ARG A 309 -17.07 -18.81 -6.07
C ARG A 309 -18.38 -19.15 -6.81
N LYS A 310 -19.52 -19.18 -6.11
CA LYS A 310 -20.84 -19.45 -6.71
C LYS A 310 -21.29 -18.30 -7.62
N GLU A 311 -21.26 -17.08 -7.10
CA GLU A 311 -21.64 -15.85 -7.84
C GLU A 311 -20.75 -15.64 -9.07
N LEU A 312 -19.44 -15.93 -8.95
CA LEU A 312 -18.48 -15.85 -10.04
C LEU A 312 -18.75 -16.90 -11.13
N ALA A 313 -19.28 -18.07 -10.76
CA ALA A 313 -19.65 -19.14 -11.69
C ALA A 313 -20.99 -18.87 -12.40
N GLU A 314 -21.93 -18.21 -11.73
CA GLU A 314 -23.23 -17.81 -12.29
C GLU A 314 -23.10 -16.66 -13.31
N ASN A 315 -22.12 -15.77 -13.10
CA ASN A 315 -21.79 -14.70 -14.04
C ASN A 315 -20.39 -14.94 -14.64
N PRO A 316 -20.16 -15.92 -15.53
CA PRO A 316 -18.83 -16.15 -16.07
C PRO A 316 -18.33 -14.89 -16.77
N ALA A 317 -17.10 -14.47 -16.44
CA ALA A 317 -16.47 -13.34 -17.12
C ALA A 317 -16.40 -13.63 -18.64
N THR A 318 -16.82 -12.67 -19.47
CA THR A 318 -16.72 -12.76 -20.94
C THR A 318 -15.28 -12.73 -21.47
N SER A 319 -14.25 -12.78 -20.61
CA SER A 319 -12.85 -12.62 -21.00
C SER A 319 -12.05 -13.90 -20.77
N LYS A 320 -11.83 -14.65 -21.86
CA LYS A 320 -10.68 -15.55 -22.03
C LYS A 320 -9.48 -14.83 -22.70
N SER A 321 -9.41 -13.49 -22.64
CA SER A 321 -8.45 -12.72 -23.45
C SER A 321 -7.09 -12.50 -22.78
N SER A 322 -7.02 -12.39 -21.45
CA SER A 322 -5.77 -12.04 -20.75
C SER A 322 -4.72 -13.17 -20.76
N VAL A 323 -5.14 -14.43 -20.77
CA VAL A 323 -4.23 -15.60 -20.83
C VAL A 323 -3.54 -15.72 -22.19
N ASN A 324 -4.18 -15.23 -23.27
CA ASN A 324 -3.63 -15.30 -24.62
C ASN A 324 -2.58 -14.21 -24.89
N ALA A 325 -2.59 -13.08 -24.16
CA ALA A 325 -1.62 -12.01 -24.39
C ALA A 325 -0.23 -12.35 -23.85
N ALA A 326 -0.13 -12.99 -22.67
CA ALA A 326 1.14 -13.42 -22.10
C ALA A 326 1.78 -14.57 -22.91
N THR A 327 0.98 -15.55 -23.32
CA THR A 327 1.42 -16.64 -24.21
C THR A 327 1.76 -16.15 -25.62
N ALA A 328 1.04 -15.16 -26.15
CA ALA A 328 1.41 -14.52 -27.41
C ALA A 328 2.73 -13.75 -27.29
N PHE A 329 3.00 -13.10 -26.16
CA PHE A 329 4.24 -12.35 -25.95
C PHE A 329 5.45 -13.29 -25.76
N GLU A 330 5.31 -14.39 -25.00
CA GLU A 330 6.32 -15.45 -24.94
C GLU A 330 6.56 -16.09 -26.32
N GLY A 331 5.49 -16.31 -27.11
CA GLY A 331 5.60 -16.81 -28.48
C GLY A 331 6.24 -15.83 -29.47
N VAL A 332 6.22 -14.53 -29.19
CA VAL A 332 6.94 -13.49 -29.95
C VAL A 332 8.40 -13.44 -29.53
N ILE A 333 8.70 -13.49 -28.23
CA ILE A 333 10.08 -13.53 -27.71
C ILE A 333 10.81 -14.78 -28.21
N TYR A 334 10.15 -15.94 -28.19
CA TYR A 334 10.72 -17.20 -28.69
C TYR A 334 11.04 -17.11 -30.18
N ARG A 335 10.13 -16.55 -31.00
CA ARG A 335 10.35 -16.33 -32.44
C ARG A 335 11.48 -15.35 -32.72
N LEU A 336 11.56 -14.27 -31.96
CA LEU A 336 12.64 -13.29 -32.10
C LEU A 336 14.01 -13.90 -31.76
N ASN A 337 14.09 -14.73 -30.71
CA ASN A 337 15.33 -15.42 -30.36
C ASN A 337 15.71 -16.49 -31.40
N SER A 338 14.75 -17.26 -31.91
CA SER A 338 15.04 -18.26 -32.96
C SER A 338 15.51 -17.62 -34.27
N ASP A 339 14.91 -16.50 -34.68
CA ASP A 339 15.32 -15.77 -35.88
C ASP A 339 16.71 -15.14 -35.71
N MET A 340 17.08 -14.74 -34.49
CA MET A 340 18.41 -14.22 -34.17
C MET A 340 19.49 -15.30 -34.18
N GLU A 341 19.17 -16.52 -33.73
CA GLU A 341 20.08 -17.65 -33.81
C GLU A 341 20.27 -18.14 -35.25
N LEU A 342 19.21 -18.22 -36.05
CA LEU A 342 19.28 -18.56 -37.47
C LEU A 342 20.17 -17.57 -38.24
N LYS A 343 20.02 -16.27 -38.01
CA LYS A 343 20.89 -15.25 -38.60
C LYS A 343 22.34 -15.35 -38.12
N ARG A 344 22.60 -15.82 -36.90
CA ARG A 344 23.98 -16.06 -36.44
C ARG A 344 24.61 -17.26 -37.14
N TYR A 345 23.85 -18.33 -37.37
CA TYR A 345 24.32 -19.50 -38.11
C TYR A 345 24.59 -19.18 -39.58
N GLU A 346 23.68 -18.47 -40.26
CA GLU A 346 23.89 -18.06 -41.66
C GLU A 346 25.12 -17.14 -41.82
N ASN A 347 25.32 -16.20 -40.90
CA ASN A 347 26.50 -15.33 -40.93
C ASN A 347 27.80 -16.08 -40.61
N ALA A 348 27.75 -17.14 -39.79
CA ALA A 348 28.93 -17.97 -39.46
C ALA A 348 29.39 -18.80 -40.68
N ASP A 349 28.45 -19.40 -41.41
CA ASP A 349 28.71 -20.16 -42.65
C ASP A 349 29.26 -19.27 -43.78
N GLU A 350 28.79 -18.02 -43.91
CA GLU A 350 29.32 -17.06 -44.89
C GLU A 350 30.76 -16.61 -44.57
N THR A 351 31.15 -16.58 -43.29
CA THR A 351 32.54 -16.30 -42.90
C THR A 351 33.48 -17.49 -43.10
N GLU A 352 33.02 -18.74 -43.01
CA GLU A 352 33.85 -19.91 -43.30
C GLU A 352 34.03 -20.14 -44.81
N THR A 353 33.03 -19.83 -45.64
CA THR A 353 33.14 -19.94 -47.11
C THR A 353 34.00 -18.86 -47.77
N ARG A 354 34.31 -17.75 -47.07
CA ARG A 354 35.24 -16.71 -47.57
C ARG A 354 36.71 -16.93 -47.22
N ASN A 355 37.04 -17.97 -46.43
CA ASN A 355 38.39 -18.25 -45.98
C ASN A 355 39.03 -19.50 -46.65
N PHE A 356 38.50 -19.95 -47.80
CA PHE A 356 39.11 -20.97 -48.65
C PHE A 356 39.39 -20.46 -50.07
#